data_AF-A0A957C184-F1
#
_entry.id   AF-A0A957C184-F1
#
_cell.length_a   1.000
_cell.length_b   1.000
_cell.length_c   1.000
_cell.angle_alpha   90.00
_cell.angle_beta   90.00
_cell.angle_gamma   90.00
#
_symmetry.space_group_name_H-M   'P 1'
#
loop_
_entity.id
_entity.type
_entity.pdbx_description
1 polymer ?
#
loop_
_entity_poly.entity_id
_entity_poly.type
_entity_poly.pdbx_seq_one_letter_code
_entity_poly.pdbx_strand_id
1 'polypeptide(L)'
;PSADAQFGDAVQAQIVTFSAEGTSVQVRIQSDAPIRVVQDGTFDLTPIPANLPSSGWRIITLDASLLSENHQYSLEGEAPFLLDSITVRDDSLRTISLGAGFVLVLLLIAGVILASRTMGRTGSSR
;
A
#
# COMPACT_ATOMS: atom_id res chain seq x y z
N PRO A 1 5.39 -6.34 9.00
CA PRO A 1 4.81 -6.07 10.33
C PRO A 1 3.66 -5.08 10.11
N SER A 2 2.44 -5.36 10.59
CA SER A 2 1.34 -4.40 10.53
C SER A 2 1.41 -3.50 11.76
N ALA A 3 1.40 -2.18 11.55
CA ALA A 3 1.23 -1.22 12.62
C ALA A 3 -0.21 -0.70 12.55
N ASP A 4 -1.04 -1.15 13.47
CA ASP A 4 -2.44 -0.74 13.55
C ASP A 4 -2.56 0.33 14.64
N ALA A 5 -2.92 1.55 14.26
CA ALA A 5 -3.30 2.59 15.20
C ALA A 5 -4.82 2.51 15.42
N GLN A 6 -5.22 2.00 16.59
CA GLN A 6 -6.61 1.93 17.02
C GLN A 6 -6.84 3.01 18.10
N PHE A 7 -7.92 3.78 17.97
CA PHE A 7 -8.23 4.85 18.91
C PHE A 7 -8.82 4.35 20.25
N GLY A 8 -9.04 3.04 20.39
CA GLY A 8 -9.70 2.43 21.56
C GLY A 8 -11.23 2.63 21.52
N ASP A 9 -11.66 3.88 21.33
CA ASP A 9 -13.02 4.30 21.01
C ASP A 9 -13.06 5.03 19.67
N ALA A 10 -14.17 4.93 18.95
CA ALA A 10 -14.38 5.70 17.72
C ALA A 10 -14.36 7.21 18.01
N VAL A 11 -13.56 7.94 17.25
CA VAL A 11 -13.41 9.39 17.37
C VAL A 11 -14.39 10.07 16.42
N GLN A 12 -15.23 10.96 16.96
CA GLN A 12 -16.05 11.85 16.14
C GLN A 12 -15.24 13.09 15.75
N ALA A 13 -15.15 13.36 14.45
CA ALA A 13 -14.42 14.51 13.92
C ALA A 13 -15.08 15.02 12.63
N GLN A 14 -14.77 16.27 12.29
CA GLN A 14 -15.08 16.82 10.97
C GLN A 14 -13.83 16.92 10.08
N ILE A 15 -12.67 17.07 10.69
CA ILE A 15 -11.36 17.10 10.04
C ILE A 15 -10.42 16.19 10.83
N VAL A 16 -9.72 15.30 10.13
CA VAL A 16 -8.63 14.50 10.70
C VAL A 16 -7.42 14.62 9.80
N THR A 17 -6.28 14.99 10.38
CA THR A 17 -5.00 15.07 9.67
C THR A 17 -4.01 14.12 10.30
N PHE A 18 -3.31 13.36 9.47
CA PHE A 18 -2.27 12.43 9.92
C PHE A 18 -1.22 12.21 8.84
N SER A 19 -0.04 11.76 9.24
CA SER A 19 1.02 11.31 8.35
C SER A 19 1.17 9.80 8.48
N ALA A 20 1.36 9.12 7.36
CA ALA A 20 1.58 7.68 7.35
C ALA A 20 2.66 7.32 6.31
N GLU A 21 3.55 6.42 6.71
CA GLU A 21 4.59 5.85 5.85
C GLU A 21 4.31 4.35 5.65
N GLY A 22 4.07 3.94 4.42
CA GLY A 22 3.76 2.55 4.09
C GLY A 22 3.48 2.33 2.62
N THR A 23 3.15 1.09 2.25
CA THR A 23 2.70 0.71 0.91
C THR A 23 1.18 0.75 0.78
N SER A 24 0.43 0.75 1.90
CA SER A 24 -1.02 0.91 1.87
C SER A 24 -1.53 1.54 3.16
N VAL A 25 -2.44 2.50 3.00
CA VAL A 25 -3.13 3.18 4.10
C VAL A 25 -4.62 2.92 3.99
N GLN A 26 -5.21 2.38 5.05
CA GLN A 26 -6.65 2.12 5.14
C GLN A 26 -7.23 2.83 6.36
N VAL A 27 -8.44 3.36 6.21
CA VAL A 27 -9.19 3.96 7.32
C VAL A 27 -10.53 3.29 7.49
N ARG A 28 -10.92 3.09 8.75
CA ARG A 28 -12.24 2.57 9.10
C ARG A 28 -13.11 3.71 9.60
N ILE A 29 -14.13 4.07 8.83
CA ILE A 29 -14.95 5.26 9.06
C ILE A 29 -16.45 4.98 8.92
N GLN A 30 -17.27 5.81 9.55
CA GLN A 30 -18.72 5.82 9.40
C GLN A 30 -19.17 7.27 9.19
N SER A 31 -19.86 7.51 8.08
CA SER A 31 -20.37 8.84 7.70
C SER A 31 -21.66 8.72 6.91
N ASP A 32 -22.56 9.67 7.12
CA ASP A 32 -23.79 9.86 6.35
C ASP A 32 -23.62 10.92 5.25
N ALA A 33 -22.50 11.64 5.24
CA ALA A 33 -22.15 12.65 4.25
C ALA A 33 -20.85 12.27 3.51
N PRO A 34 -20.61 12.81 2.30
CA PRO A 34 -19.34 12.65 1.61
C PRO A 34 -18.15 13.13 2.45
N ILE A 35 -17.04 12.41 2.33
CA ILE A 35 -15.74 12.80 2.89
C ILE A 35 -14.79 13.05 1.73
N ARG A 36 -14.15 14.22 1.76
CA ARG A 36 -13.06 14.61 0.88
C ARG A 36 -11.75 14.12 1.49
N VAL A 37 -10.90 13.52 0.67
CA VAL A 37 -9.54 13.15 1.07
C VAL A 37 -8.57 14.03 0.31
N VAL A 38 -7.59 14.58 1.03
CA VAL A 38 -6.47 15.36 0.47
C VAL A 38 -5.19 14.61 0.80
N GLN A 39 -4.38 14.33 -0.22
CA GLN A 39 -3.08 13.67 -0.08
C GLN A 39 -1.99 14.62 -0.59
N ASP A 40 -1.04 14.95 0.28
CA ASP A 40 0.09 15.86 -0.01
C ASP A 40 -0.34 17.20 -0.64
N GLY A 41 -1.47 17.73 -0.18
CA GLY A 41 -2.06 18.98 -0.70
C GLY A 41 -2.76 18.86 -2.05
N THR A 42 -2.78 17.67 -2.66
CA THR A 42 -3.51 17.40 -3.90
C THR A 42 -4.93 16.94 -3.56
N PHE A 43 -5.92 17.61 -4.16
CA PHE A 43 -7.33 17.22 -4.09
C PHE A 43 -7.57 16.09 -5.07
N ASP A 44 -7.18 14.88 -4.70
CA ASP A 44 -7.49 13.73 -5.50
C ASP A 44 -7.93 12.65 -4.52
N LEU A 45 -9.23 12.38 -4.52
CA LEU A 45 -9.80 11.08 -4.20
C LEU A 45 -11.31 11.18 -4.38
N THR A 46 -11.87 10.17 -5.04
CA THR A 46 -13.29 10.04 -5.34
C THR A 46 -14.10 10.25 -4.05
N PRO A 47 -15.09 11.16 -4.03
CA PRO A 47 -15.89 11.38 -2.83
C PRO A 47 -16.50 10.05 -2.41
N ILE A 48 -16.30 9.69 -1.14
CA ILE A 48 -16.83 8.45 -0.60
C ILE A 48 -18.36 8.58 -0.61
N PRO A 49 -19.09 7.84 -1.47
CA PRO A 49 -20.50 8.11 -1.69
C PRO A 49 -21.31 7.77 -0.44
N ALA A 50 -22.21 8.67 -0.05
CA ALA A 50 -23.11 8.48 1.09
C ALA A 50 -24.05 7.27 0.93
N ASN A 51 -24.31 6.83 -0.31
CA ASN A 51 -25.47 6.01 -0.67
C ASN A 51 -25.20 4.50 -0.82
N LEU A 52 -24.65 3.85 0.21
CA LEU A 52 -24.75 2.39 0.35
C LEU A 52 -25.75 2.04 1.45
N PRO A 53 -26.50 0.93 1.31
CA PRO A 53 -27.63 0.62 2.17
C PRO A 53 -27.14 0.34 3.59
N SER A 54 -27.57 1.19 4.53
CA SER A 54 -27.28 1.20 5.97
C SER A 54 -25.98 1.90 6.39
N SER A 55 -26.13 2.81 7.36
CA SER A 55 -25.16 3.66 8.05
C SER A 55 -24.09 2.88 8.82
N GLY A 56 -23.35 2.01 8.15
CA GLY A 56 -22.36 1.12 8.75
C GLY A 56 -20.92 1.62 8.65
N TRP A 57 -20.05 0.95 9.41
CA TRP A 57 -18.60 1.08 9.28
C TRP A 57 -18.11 0.63 7.91
N ARG A 58 -17.18 1.39 7.33
CA ARG A 58 -16.58 1.16 6.01
C ARG A 58 -15.07 1.18 6.13
N ILE A 59 -14.38 0.31 5.41
CA ILE A 59 -12.93 0.35 5.28
C ILE A 59 -12.61 0.93 3.92
N ILE A 60 -11.76 1.96 3.90
CA ILE A 60 -11.43 2.72 2.70
C ILE A 60 -9.93 2.74 2.56
N THR A 61 -9.44 2.27 1.41
CA THR A 61 -8.04 2.41 1.04
C THR A 61 -7.83 3.81 0.51
N LEU A 62 -7.00 4.59 1.21
CA LEU A 62 -6.61 5.94 0.77
C LEU A 62 -5.51 5.86 -0.27
N ASP A 63 -4.55 4.97 -0.06
CA ASP A 63 -3.40 4.80 -0.94
C ASP A 63 -2.94 3.34 -1.01
N ALA A 64 -2.34 3.01 -2.15
CA ALA A 64 -1.74 1.71 -2.44
C ALA A 64 -0.58 1.88 -3.45
N SER A 65 0.66 1.82 -2.94
CA SER A 65 1.89 1.87 -3.74
C SER A 65 2.67 0.55 -3.65
N LEU A 66 3.58 0.34 -4.61
CA LEU A 66 4.53 -0.77 -4.60
C LEU A 66 5.72 -0.52 -3.68
N LEU A 67 5.98 0.75 -3.37
CA LEU A 67 7.07 1.20 -2.51
C LEU A 67 6.48 1.84 -1.26
N SER A 68 7.23 1.78 -0.16
CA SER A 68 6.85 2.50 1.05
C SER A 68 7.07 3.99 0.82
N GLU A 69 6.00 4.77 0.93
CA GLU A 69 6.01 6.21 0.70
C GLU A 69 5.39 6.91 1.91
N ASN A 70 5.92 8.10 2.25
CA ASN A 70 5.39 8.91 3.34
C ASN A 70 4.48 10.00 2.76
N HIS A 71 3.21 9.96 3.17
CA HIS A 71 2.18 10.89 2.71
C HIS A 71 1.51 11.58 3.90
N GLN A 72 1.12 12.85 3.68
CA GLN A 72 0.24 13.58 4.57
C GLN A 72 -1.20 13.50 4.08
N TYR A 73 -2.10 13.04 4.95
CA TYR A 73 -3.52 12.89 4.67
C TYR A 73 -4.36 13.89 5.46
N SER A 74 -5.39 14.46 4.81
CA SER A 74 -6.49 15.20 5.44
C SER A 74 -7.82 14.57 5.03
N LEU A 75 -8.63 14.15 6.01
CA LEU A 75 -9.99 13.67 5.83
C LEU A 75 -10.94 14.79 6.25
N GLU A 76 -11.74 15.30 5.32
CA GLU A 76 -12.60 16.46 5.52
C GLU A 76 -14.06 16.09 5.19
N GLY A 77 -14.89 16.00 6.22
CA GLY A 77 -16.32 15.69 6.07
C GLY A 77 -17.17 16.94 5.88
N GLU A 78 -18.17 16.88 4.99
CA GLU A 78 -19.21 17.92 4.91
C GLU A 78 -20.07 17.98 6.19
N ALA A 79 -20.15 16.86 6.92
CA ALA A 79 -20.72 16.73 8.25
C ALA A 79 -19.77 15.91 9.15
N PRO A 80 -19.95 15.93 10.49
CA PRO A 80 -19.16 15.10 11.39
C PRO A 80 -19.29 13.60 11.04
N PHE A 81 -18.16 12.89 11.09
CA PHE A 81 -18.05 11.46 10.86
C PHE A 81 -17.35 10.78 12.04
N LEU A 82 -17.44 9.45 12.11
CA LEU A 82 -16.73 8.63 13.08
C LEU A 82 -15.52 7.96 12.41
N LEU A 83 -14.38 7.96 13.09
CA LEU A 83 -13.14 7.29 12.71
C LEU A 83 -12.75 6.28 13.81
N ASP A 84 -12.64 5.01 13.44
CA ASP A 84 -12.32 3.91 14.37
C ASP A 84 -10.83 3.56 14.35
N SER A 85 -10.23 3.49 13.17
CA SER A 85 -8.84 3.06 13.03
C SER A 85 -8.19 3.59 11.77
N ILE A 86 -6.87 3.79 11.85
CA ILE A 86 -5.98 4.01 10.71
C ILE A 86 -5.01 2.83 10.67
N THR A 87 -5.07 2.04 9.60
CA THR A 87 -4.23 0.87 9.38
C THR A 87 -3.18 1.21 8.35
N VAL A 88 -1.90 1.09 8.72
CA VAL A 88 -0.76 1.30 7.81
C VAL A 88 -0.06 -0.03 7.61
N ARG A 89 0.08 -0.42 6.33
CA ARG A 89 0.77 -1.65 5.93
C ARG A 89 2.00 -1.30 5.10
N ASP A 90 3.08 -2.00 5.37
CA ASP A 90 4.30 -1.96 4.57
C ASP A 90 4.64 -3.38 4.09
N ASP A 91 4.38 -3.61 2.81
CA ASP A 91 4.64 -4.86 2.08
C ASP A 91 5.88 -4.76 1.17
N SER A 92 6.65 -3.68 1.24
CA SER A 92 7.79 -3.41 0.35
C SER A 92 8.84 -4.53 0.36
N LEU A 93 9.12 -5.10 1.54
CA LEU A 93 10.07 -6.21 1.71
C LEU A 93 9.62 -7.51 1.00
N ARG A 94 8.30 -7.74 0.87
CA ARG A 94 7.76 -8.90 0.15
C ARG A 94 8.03 -8.77 -1.35
N THR A 95 7.89 -7.58 -1.89
CA THR A 95 8.14 -7.30 -3.32
C THR A 95 9.61 -7.50 -3.69
N ILE A 96 10.54 -7.05 -2.84
CA ILE A 96 11.99 -7.20 -3.08
C ILE A 96 12.39 -8.68 -3.10
N SER A 97 11.79 -9.52 -2.25
CA SER A 97 12.11 -10.95 -2.20
C SER A 97 11.77 -11.69 -3.50
N LEU A 98 10.70 -11.30 -4.19
CA LEU A 98 10.31 -11.87 -5.48
C LEU A 98 11.23 -11.40 -6.62
N GLY A 99 11.65 -10.13 -6.60
CA GLY A 99 12.59 -9.58 -7.58
C GLY A 99 13.99 -10.19 -7.47
N ALA A 100 14.52 -10.33 -6.26
CA ALA A 100 15.84 -10.93 -6.02
C ALA A 100 15.90 -12.40 -6.46
N GLY A 101 14.82 -13.17 -6.21
CA GLY A 101 14.72 -14.56 -6.66
C GLY A 101 14.79 -14.68 -8.19
N PHE A 102 14.12 -13.79 -8.92
CA PHE A 102 14.13 -13.80 -10.38
C PHE A 102 15.51 -13.47 -10.97
N VAL A 103 16.20 -12.46 -10.42
CA VAL A 103 17.56 -12.09 -10.85
C VAL A 103 18.55 -13.23 -10.59
N LEU A 104 18.44 -13.90 -9.44
CA LEU A 104 19.34 -14.99 -9.07
C LEU A 104 19.14 -16.22 -9.97
N VAL A 105 17.89 -16.54 -10.33
CA VAL A 105 17.57 -17.60 -11.31
C VAL A 105 18.15 -17.25 -12.69
N LEU A 106 18.00 -16.01 -13.15
CA LEU A 106 18.57 -15.58 -14.44
C LEU A 106 20.10 -15.66 -14.45
N LEU A 107 20.76 -15.26 -13.36
CA LEU A 107 22.22 -15.38 -13.23
C LEU A 107 22.69 -16.84 -13.22
N LEU A 108 21.94 -17.74 -12.57
CA LEU A 108 22.22 -19.19 -12.60
C LEU A 108 22.07 -19.76 -14.01
N ILE A 109 21.00 -19.41 -14.73
CA ILE A 109 20.78 -19.85 -16.11
C ILE A 109 21.90 -19.34 -17.02
N ALA A 110 22.27 -18.06 -16.91
CA ALA A 110 23.37 -17.47 -17.67
C ALA A 110 24.71 -18.16 -17.37
N GLY A 111 24.99 -18.44 -16.09
CA GLY A 111 26.19 -19.16 -15.65
C GLY A 111 26.28 -20.59 -16.23
N VAL A 112 25.17 -21.33 -16.23
CA VAL A 112 25.11 -22.69 -16.80
C VAL A 112 25.32 -22.67 -18.32
N ILE A 113 24.74 -21.69 -19.03
CA ILE A 113 24.94 -21.52 -20.47
C ILE A 113 26.41 -21.17 -20.78
N LEU A 114 27.06 -20.34 -19.97
CA LEU A 114 28.47 -20.00 -20.16
C LEU A 114 29.39 -21.21 -19.91
N ALA A 115 29.14 -21.97 -18.84
CA ALA A 115 29.94 -23.14 -18.47
C ALA A 115 29.83 -24.28 -19.49
N SER A 116 28.65 -24.49 -20.09
CA SER A 116 28.46 -25.52 -21.12
C SER A 116 29.20 -25.19 -22.43
N ARG A 117 29.37 -23.90 -22.76
CA ARG A 117 30.11 -23.46 -23.97
C ARG A 117 31.62 -23.64 -23.86
N THR A 118 32.20 -23.52 -22.68
CA THR A 118 33.65 -23.67 -22.48
C THR A 118 34.10 -25.13 -22.48
N MET A 119 33.25 -26.07 -22.05
CA MET A 119 33.57 -27.51 -22.04
C MET A 119 33.49 -28.19 -23.42
N GLY A 120 32.78 -27.60 -24.40
CA GLY A 120 32.66 -28.17 -25.75
C GLY A 120 33.88 -28.00 -26.66
N ARG A 121 34.93 -27.29 -26.23
CA ARG A 121 36.04 -26.86 -27.11
C ARG A 121 37.36 -27.61 -26.90
N THR A 122 37.41 -28.58 -26.00
CA THR A 122 38.64 -29.33 -25.64
C THR A 122 38.72 -30.75 -26.21
N GLY A 123 37.84 -31.11 -27.16
CA GLY A 123 37.77 -32.47 -27.72
C GLY A 123 37.90 -32.52 -29.24
N SER A 124 38.99 -32.03 -29.83
CA SER A 124 39.33 -32.36 -31.23
C SER A 124 40.82 -32.14 -31.51
N SER A 125 41.66 -33.04 -31.03
CA SER A 125 42.99 -33.28 -31.61
C SER A 125 43.18 -34.78 -31.78
N ARG A 126 42.77 -35.29 -32.93
CA ARG A 126 43.27 -36.54 -33.51
C ARG A 126 43.54 -36.29 -34.98
#